data_AF-A0A1A0VAB5-F1
#
_entry.id   AF-A0A1A0VAB5-F1
#
_cell.length_a   1.000
_cell.length_b   1.000
_cell.length_c   1.000
_cell.angle_alpha   90.00
_cell.angle_beta   90.00
_cell.angle_gamma   90.00
#
_symmetry.space_group_name_H-M   'P 1'
#
loop_
_entity.id
_entity.type
_entity.pdbx_description
1 polymer ?
#
loop_
_entity_poly.entity_id
_entity_poly.type
_entity_poly.pdbx_seq_one_letter_code
_entity_poly.pdbx_strand_id
1 'polypeptide(L)'
;MSNAADTIITAILFVALLPAVVVAFVVGLHLIMLGDGVSPDRPRSGWGVMVGVVGVPLVATAIYLAAAILAWLTPGPTFYIPIVALLIGMAAVVGTSALADWCVKHL
;
A
#
# COMPACT_ATOMS: atom_id res chain seq x y z
N MET A 1 11.78 23.00 16.62
CA MET A 1 10.80 22.07 17.23
C MET A 1 11.53 21.29 18.32
N SER A 2 10.91 21.03 19.47
CA SER A 2 11.57 20.18 20.48
C SER A 2 11.55 18.72 20.03
N ASN A 3 12.53 17.92 20.46
CA ASN A 3 12.59 16.49 20.13
C ASN A 3 11.30 15.76 20.56
N ALA A 4 10.75 16.12 21.72
CA ALA A 4 9.50 15.55 22.22
C ALA A 4 8.30 15.88 21.30
N ALA A 5 8.21 17.13 20.80
CA ALA A 5 7.15 17.51 19.88
C ALA A 5 7.27 16.77 18.53
N ASP A 6 8.48 16.59 18.01
CA ASP A 6 8.74 15.78 16.81
C ASP A 6 8.25 14.35 16.97
N THR A 7 8.66 13.68 18.05
CA THR A 7 8.25 12.29 18.32
C THR A 7 6.72 12.15 18.43
N ILE A 8 6.05 13.07 19.15
CA ILE A 8 4.59 13.04 19.31
C ILE A 8 3.89 13.22 17.96
N ILE A 9 4.33 14.19 17.14
CA ILE A 9 3.74 14.43 15.82
C ILE A 9 3.95 13.23 14.90
N THR A 10 5.17 12.67 14.86
CA THR A 10 5.48 11.47 14.06
C THR A 10 4.57 10.30 14.45
N ALA A 11 4.39 10.05 15.76
CA ALA A 11 3.53 8.97 16.24
C ALA A 11 2.06 9.20 15.84
N ILE A 12 1.54 10.42 16.02
CA ILE A 12 0.17 10.78 15.61
C ILE A 12 -0.02 10.56 14.11
N LEU A 13 0.95 10.95 13.28
CA LEU A 13 0.87 10.78 11.84
C LEU A 13 0.88 9.30 11.43
N PHE A 14 1.67 8.44 12.07
CA PHE A 14 1.60 6.99 11.83
C PHE A 14 0.25 6.40 12.23
N VAL A 15 -0.32 6.81 13.36
CA VAL A 15 -1.67 6.39 13.74
C VAL A 15 -2.71 6.86 12.70
N ALA A 16 -2.58 8.10 12.23
CA ALA A 16 -3.44 8.66 11.18
C ALA A 16 -3.29 7.97 9.82
N LEU A 17 -2.19 7.22 9.58
CA LEU A 17 -1.97 6.44 8.36
C LEU A 17 -2.63 5.06 8.37
N LEU A 18 -3.00 4.53 9.55
CA LEU A 18 -3.63 3.22 9.66
C LEU A 18 -4.90 3.08 8.79
N PRO A 19 -5.81 4.07 8.71
CA PRO A 19 -6.94 4.01 7.80
C PRO A 19 -6.53 3.86 6.33
N ALA A 20 -5.44 4.49 5.89
CA ALA A 20 -4.95 4.37 4.52
C ALA A 20 -4.44 2.94 4.22
N VAL A 21 -3.78 2.31 5.20
CA VAL A 21 -3.40 0.89 5.10
C VAL A 21 -4.65 0.03 4.98
N VAL A 22 -5.67 0.25 5.82
CA VAL A 22 -6.96 -0.47 5.73
C VAL A 22 -7.62 -0.28 4.36
N VAL A 23 -7.60 0.93 3.81
CA VAL A 23 -8.11 1.19 2.45
C VAL A 23 -7.36 0.35 1.41
N ALA A 24 -6.05 0.15 1.53
CA ALA A 24 -5.31 -0.73 0.62
C ALA A 24 -5.78 -2.20 0.71
N PHE A 25 -6.15 -2.69 1.89
CA PHE A 25 -6.80 -4.01 2.03
C PHE A 25 -8.15 -4.05 1.32
N VAL A 26 -8.96 -3.01 1.48
CA VAL A 26 -10.25 -2.89 0.79
C VAL A 26 -10.05 -2.88 -0.72
N VAL A 27 -9.08 -2.12 -1.24
CA VAL A 27 -8.74 -2.09 -2.68
C VAL A 27 -8.31 -3.48 -3.16
N GLY A 28 -7.40 -4.15 -2.45
CA GLY A 28 -6.98 -5.51 -2.78
C GLY A 28 -8.17 -6.48 -2.87
N LEU A 29 -9.10 -6.45 -1.91
CA LEU A 29 -10.31 -7.27 -1.94
C LEU A 29 -11.25 -6.89 -3.10
N HIS A 30 -11.41 -5.61 -3.43
CA HIS A 30 -12.20 -5.19 -4.58
C HIS A 30 -11.62 -5.70 -5.90
N LEU A 31 -10.30 -5.88 -5.99
CA LEU A 31 -9.66 -6.46 -7.17
C LEU A 31 -9.97 -7.96 -7.36
N ILE A 32 -10.61 -8.64 -6.40
CA ILE A 32 -11.24 -9.96 -6.65
C ILE A 32 -12.25 -9.87 -7.80
N MET A 33 -12.96 -8.74 -7.93
CA MET A 33 -13.93 -8.52 -9.02
C MET A 33 -13.29 -8.46 -10.41
N LEU A 34 -11.96 -8.31 -10.53
CA LEU A 34 -11.28 -8.55 -11.82
C LEU A 34 -11.47 -9.99 -12.30
N GLY A 35 -11.70 -10.93 -11.37
CA GLY A 35 -12.06 -12.32 -11.64
C GLY A 35 -13.36 -12.47 -12.45
N ASP A 36 -14.31 -11.54 -12.34
CA ASP A 36 -15.56 -11.58 -13.11
C ASP A 36 -15.31 -11.34 -14.61
N GLY A 37 -14.16 -10.75 -14.95
CA GLY A 37 -13.69 -10.61 -16.33
C GLY A 37 -13.08 -11.90 -16.92
N VAL A 38 -12.93 -12.96 -16.13
CA VAL A 38 -12.39 -14.25 -16.58
C VAL A 38 -13.52 -15.03 -17.26
N SER A 39 -13.62 -14.91 -18.60
CA SER A 39 -14.60 -15.67 -19.39
C SER A 39 -14.12 -17.12 -19.59
N PRO A 40 -15.02 -18.12 -19.62
CA PRO A 40 -14.68 -19.50 -20.01
C PRO A 40 -13.94 -19.61 -21.35
N ASP A 41 -14.15 -18.64 -22.26
CA ASP A 41 -13.55 -18.61 -23.60
C ASP A 41 -12.09 -18.10 -23.61
N ARG A 42 -11.62 -17.51 -22.52
CA ARG A 42 -10.23 -17.08 -22.33
C ARG A 42 -9.85 -17.30 -20.86
N PRO A 43 -9.13 -18.39 -20.51
CA PRO A 43 -8.69 -18.63 -19.14
C PRO A 43 -7.63 -17.58 -18.80
N ARG A 44 -8.07 -16.38 -18.44
CA ARG A 44 -7.23 -15.31 -17.92
C ARG A 44 -6.58 -15.82 -16.65
N SER A 45 -5.27 -15.64 -16.56
CA SER A 45 -4.49 -16.21 -15.49
C SER A 45 -4.91 -15.64 -14.13
N GLY A 46 -5.24 -16.53 -13.18
CA GLY A 46 -5.54 -16.16 -11.79
C GLY A 46 -4.38 -15.41 -11.10
N TRP A 47 -3.20 -15.35 -11.73
CA TRP A 47 -2.07 -14.56 -11.27
C TRP A 47 -2.41 -13.06 -11.16
N GLY A 48 -3.12 -12.48 -12.14
CA GLY A 48 -3.45 -11.06 -12.07
C GLY A 48 -4.35 -10.73 -10.86
N VAL A 49 -5.27 -11.62 -10.52
CA VAL A 49 -6.09 -11.53 -9.31
C VAL A 49 -5.22 -11.65 -8.06
N MET A 50 -4.29 -12.61 -8.00
CA MET A 50 -3.42 -12.78 -6.84
C MET A 50 -2.48 -11.57 -6.62
N VAL A 51 -1.98 -10.95 -7.68
CA VAL A 51 -1.20 -9.69 -7.61
C VAL A 51 -2.05 -8.56 -7.03
N GLY A 52 -3.31 -8.43 -7.43
CA GLY A 52 -4.21 -7.41 -6.88
C GLY A 52 -4.56 -7.68 -5.41
N VAL A 53 -5.05 -8.89 -5.12
CA VAL A 53 -5.61 -9.27 -3.82
C VAL A 53 -4.56 -9.33 -2.73
N VAL A 54 -3.37 -9.87 -3.03
CA VAL A 54 -2.30 -10.04 -2.05
C VAL A 54 -1.23 -8.96 -2.20
N GLY A 55 -0.90 -8.59 -3.44
CA GLY A 55 0.17 -7.62 -3.69
C GLY A 55 -0.16 -6.22 -3.18
N VAL A 56 -1.39 -5.73 -3.41
CA VAL A 56 -1.78 -4.38 -2.97
C VAL A 56 -1.70 -4.22 -1.44
N PRO A 57 -2.30 -5.10 -0.61
CA PRO A 57 -2.20 -4.96 0.84
C PRO A 57 -0.78 -5.18 1.36
N LEU A 58 -0.04 -6.12 0.76
CA LEU A 58 1.32 -6.45 1.18
C LEU A 58 2.28 -5.28 0.92
N VAL A 59 2.20 -4.64 -0.25
CA VAL A 59 3.01 -3.47 -0.59
C VAL A 59 2.70 -2.29 0.33
N ALA A 60 1.42 -2.00 0.56
CA ALA A 60 1.02 -0.93 1.47
C ALA A 60 1.55 -1.16 2.90
N THR A 61 1.42 -2.40 3.40
CA THR A 61 1.91 -2.79 4.73
C THR A 61 3.44 -2.70 4.80
N ALA A 62 4.15 -3.18 3.78
CA ALA A 62 5.60 -3.13 3.73
C ALA A 62 6.12 -1.69 3.76
N ILE A 63 5.50 -0.77 3.00
CA ILE A 63 5.88 0.65 3.00
C ILE A 63 5.62 1.29 4.37
N TYR A 64 4.48 1.01 4.99
CA TYR A 64 4.16 1.51 6.32
C TYR A 64 5.21 1.06 7.35
N LEU A 65 5.53 -0.24 7.39
CA LEU A 65 6.51 -0.79 8.33
C LEU A 65 7.92 -0.27 8.05
N ALA A 66 8.33 -0.19 6.79
CA ALA A 66 9.62 0.34 6.40
C ALA A 66 9.77 1.81 6.83
N ALA A 67 8.73 2.62 6.67
CA ALA A 67 8.71 4.00 7.12
C ALA A 67 8.78 4.12 8.65
N ALA A 68 8.06 3.26 9.38
CA ALA A 68 8.12 3.24 10.84
C ALA A 68 9.52 2.87 11.36
N ILE A 69 10.16 1.86 10.75
CA ILE A 69 11.54 1.48 11.05
C ILE A 69 12.50 2.61 10.71
N LEU A 70 12.33 3.26 9.55
CA LEU A 70 13.17 4.39 9.15
C LEU A 70 13.06 5.56 10.13
N ALA A 71 11.84 5.90 10.58
CA ALA A 71 11.63 6.93 11.59
C ALA A 71 12.29 6.57 12.92
N TRP A 72 12.25 5.30 13.32
CA TRP A 72 12.92 4.83 14.54
C TRP A 72 14.44 4.99 14.46
N LEU A 73 15.04 4.68 13.31
CA LEU A 73 16.49 4.66 13.14
C LEU A 73 17.10 6.03 12.80
N THR A 74 16.29 7.01 12.42
CA THR A 74 16.77 8.32 11.96
C THR A 74 17.10 9.22 13.15
N PRO A 75 18.37 9.63 13.34
CA PRO A 75 18.72 10.65 14.32
C PRO A 75 18.33 12.03 13.74
N GLY A 76 17.31 12.67 14.33
CA GLY A 76 16.89 14.02 13.93
C GLY A 76 15.37 14.16 13.81
N PRO A 77 14.88 15.17 13.07
CA PRO A 77 13.45 15.35 12.86
C PRO A 77 12.89 14.24 11.96
N THR A 78 11.76 13.66 12.36
CA THR A 78 11.17 12.47 11.70
C THR A 78 9.74 12.68 11.24
N PHE A 79 9.11 13.81 11.59
CA PHE A 79 7.70 14.09 11.32
C PHE A 79 7.30 14.02 9.84
N TYR A 80 8.23 14.22 8.91
CA TYR A 80 7.97 14.18 7.47
C TYR A 80 7.90 12.75 6.92
N ILE A 81 8.48 11.77 7.61
CA ILE A 81 8.59 10.37 7.13
C ILE A 81 7.20 9.75 6.91
N PRO A 82 6.23 9.86 7.85
CA PRO A 82 4.85 9.42 7.62
C PRO A 82 4.21 10.03 6.35
N ILE A 83 4.42 11.32 6.11
CA ILE A 83 3.82 12.04 4.98
C ILE A 83 4.40 11.53 3.65
N VAL A 84 5.71 11.34 3.60
CA VAL A 84 6.38 10.75 2.43
C VAL A 84 5.93 9.30 2.22
N ALA A 85 5.80 8.52 3.29
CA ALA A 85 5.31 7.15 3.23
C ALA A 85 3.88 7.07 2.68
N LEU A 86 3.00 8.02 3.00
CA LEU A 86 1.67 8.11 2.42
C LEU A 86 1.73 8.27 0.90
N LEU A 87 2.51 9.23 0.41
CA LEU A 87 2.63 9.50 -1.03
C LEU A 87 3.19 8.30 -1.79
N ILE A 88 4.26 7.69 -1.26
CA ILE A 88 4.86 6.50 -1.83
C ILE A 88 3.86 5.32 -1.78
N GLY A 89 3.17 5.13 -0.66
CA GLY A 89 2.15 4.11 -0.49
C GLY A 89 1.01 4.24 -1.48
N MET A 90 0.48 5.44 -1.69
CA MET A 90 -0.57 5.70 -2.68
C MET A 90 -0.10 5.38 -4.10
N ALA A 91 1.07 5.86 -4.49
CA ALA A 91 1.64 5.58 -5.81
C ALA A 91 1.85 4.07 -6.02
N ALA A 92 2.34 3.37 -5.00
CA ALA A 92 2.57 1.93 -5.05
C ALA A 92 1.26 1.14 -5.12
N VAL A 93 0.23 1.50 -4.36
CA VAL A 93 -1.10 0.87 -4.42
C VAL A 93 -1.71 1.01 -5.82
N VAL A 94 -1.67 2.22 -6.39
CA VAL A 94 -2.18 2.48 -7.75
C VAL A 94 -1.37 1.70 -8.79
N GLY A 95 -0.04 1.74 -8.71
CA GLY A 95 0.84 1.02 -9.64
C GLY A 95 0.65 -0.50 -9.58
N THR A 96 0.51 -1.06 -8.37
CA THR A 96 0.31 -2.51 -8.19
C THR A 96 -1.08 -2.94 -8.67
N SER A 97 -2.09 -2.08 -8.50
CA SER A 97 -3.45 -2.30 -9.02
C SER A 97 -3.48 -2.26 -10.56
N ALA A 98 -2.77 -1.31 -11.17
CA ALA A 98 -2.62 -1.23 -12.63
C ALA A 98 -1.85 -2.44 -13.18
N LEU A 99 -0.82 -2.90 -12.47
CA LEU A 99 -0.10 -4.12 -12.81
C LEU A 99 -1.01 -5.35 -12.73
N ALA A 100 -1.85 -5.46 -11.70
CA ALA A 100 -2.82 -6.54 -11.58
C ALA A 100 -3.77 -6.59 -12.79
N ASP A 101 -4.36 -5.46 -13.17
CA ASP A 101 -5.22 -5.36 -14.37
C ASP A 101 -4.46 -5.73 -15.66
N TRP A 102 -3.22 -5.26 -15.82
CA TRP A 102 -2.38 -5.62 -16.95
C TRP A 102 -2.13 -7.13 -17.01
N CYS A 103 -1.78 -7.75 -15.88
CA CYS A 103 -1.57 -9.20 -15.76
C CYS A 103 -2.83 -9.98 -16.13
N VAL A 104 -4.01 -9.59 -15.64
CA VAL A 104 -5.29 -10.25 -16.01
C VAL A 104 -5.56 -10.17 -17.53
N LYS A 105 -5.09 -9.11 -18.20
CA LYS A 105 -5.35 -8.91 -19.64
C LYS A 105 -4.36 -9.62 -20.55
N HIS A 106 -3.12 -9.84 -20.10
CA HIS A 106 -2.00 -10.26 -20.97
C HIS A 106 -1.35 -11.58 -20.55
N LEU A 107 -1.69 -12.14 -19.38
CA LEU A 107 -1.24 -13.45 -18.90
C LEU A 107 -2.40 -14.44 -18.80
#